data_AF-A0A1C7N673-F1
#
_entry.id   AF-A0A1C7N673-F1
#
_cell.length_a   1.000
_cell.length_b   1.000
_cell.length_c   1.000
_cell.angle_alpha   90.00
_cell.angle_beta   90.00
_cell.angle_gamma   90.00
#
_symmetry.space_group_name_H-M   'P 1'
#
loop_
_entity.id
_entity.type
_entity.pdbx_description
1 polymer ?
#
loop_
_entity_poly.entity_id
_entity_poly.type
_entity_poly.pdbx_seq_one_letter_code
_entity_poly.pdbx_strand_id
1 'polypeptide(L)'
;MFISSQASSALGISVGIAMSIHNLTEGFMIALPLYYATRSRTTAFTYAAILGGLSQPIGALIGLFLIKNISQQGEDLLFGIVFGCVSGMMSLITVQSMLPQAIRADTNQSYVVAFFFLGIFLVGLSSILEVA
;
A
#
# COMPACT_ATOMS: atom_id res chain seq x y z
N MET A 1 -6.59 -10.42 -0.08
CA MET A 1 -7.66 -10.85 0.87
C MET A 1 -8.59 -11.91 0.28
N PHE A 2 -9.22 -11.69 -0.89
CA PHE A 2 -10.15 -12.68 -1.48
C PHE A 2 -9.46 -13.97 -1.99
N ILE A 3 -8.34 -13.82 -2.72
CA ILE A 3 -7.60 -14.96 -3.29
C ILE A 3 -6.89 -15.77 -2.18
N SER A 4 -6.24 -15.09 -1.23
CA SER A 4 -5.52 -15.73 -0.11
C SER A 4 -6.46 -16.49 0.86
N SER A 5 -7.69 -16.01 1.07
CA SER A 5 -8.70 -16.70 1.89
C SER A 5 -9.17 -18.02 1.29
N GLN A 6 -9.12 -18.17 -0.05
CA GLN A 6 -9.43 -19.44 -0.70
C GLN A 6 -8.28 -20.46 -0.56
N ALA A 7 -7.04 -19.99 -0.41
CA ALA A 7 -5.88 -20.85 -0.20
C ALA A 7 -5.79 -21.38 1.26
N SER A 8 -5.96 -20.52 2.25
CA SER A 8 -6.30 -20.91 3.63
C SER A 8 -6.84 -19.74 4.43
N SER A 9 -7.77 -20.00 5.36
CA SER A 9 -8.36 -18.95 6.20
C SER A 9 -7.31 -18.22 7.05
N ALA A 10 -6.26 -18.93 7.49
CA ALA A 10 -5.15 -18.36 8.25
C ALA A 10 -4.29 -17.39 7.42
N LEU A 11 -3.97 -17.74 6.16
CA LEU A 11 -3.28 -16.84 5.23
C LEU A 11 -4.14 -15.61 4.90
N GLY A 12 -5.44 -15.81 4.70
CA GLY A 12 -6.39 -14.71 4.46
C GLY A 12 -6.43 -13.69 5.59
N ILE A 13 -6.45 -14.15 6.84
CA ILE A 13 -6.46 -13.30 8.04
C ILE A 13 -5.12 -12.56 8.19
N SER A 14 -3.99 -13.27 8.05
CA SER A 14 -2.65 -12.66 8.17
C SER A 14 -2.43 -11.55 7.14
N VAL A 15 -2.69 -11.83 5.86
CA VAL A 15 -2.60 -10.84 4.77
C VAL A 15 -3.60 -9.70 4.99
N GLY A 16 -4.79 -10.01 5.50
CA GLY A 16 -5.81 -9.02 5.83
C GLY A 16 -5.34 -8.02 6.88
N ILE A 17 -4.74 -8.49 7.97
CA ILE A 17 -4.21 -7.65 9.03
C ILE A 17 -3.04 -6.81 8.51
N ALA A 18 -2.09 -7.44 7.80
CA ALA A 18 -0.93 -6.75 7.23
C ALA A 18 -1.35 -5.60 6.29
N MET A 19 -2.28 -5.87 5.36
CA MET A 19 -2.82 -4.85 4.45
C MET A 19 -3.61 -3.76 5.20
N SER A 20 -4.35 -4.12 6.26
CA SER A 20 -5.08 -3.13 7.06
C SER A 20 -4.16 -2.13 7.73
N ILE A 21 -3.04 -2.60 8.29
CA ILE A 21 -2.02 -1.74 8.90
C ILE A 21 -1.41 -0.83 7.83
N HIS A 22 -1.03 -1.38 6.68
CA HIS A 22 -0.44 -0.62 5.58
C HIS A 22 -1.36 0.52 5.11
N ASN A 23 -2.64 0.20 4.88
CA ASN A 23 -3.65 1.16 4.45
C ASN A 23 -3.91 2.27 5.47
N LEU A 24 -3.83 1.95 6.77
CA LEU A 24 -3.96 2.95 7.82
C LEU A 24 -2.83 3.96 7.73
N THR A 25 -1.58 3.50 7.61
CA THR A 25 -0.41 4.38 7.40
C THR A 25 -0.54 5.22 6.14
N GLU A 26 -0.92 4.63 5.00
CA GLU A 26 -1.13 5.38 3.75
C GLU A 26 -2.23 6.45 3.90
N GLY A 27 -3.33 6.11 4.58
CA GLY A 27 -4.41 7.04 4.87
C GLY A 27 -3.94 8.28 5.63
N PHE A 28 -3.06 8.11 6.62
CA PHE A 28 -2.45 9.24 7.32
C PHE A 28 -1.53 10.07 6.42
N MET A 29 -0.79 9.42 5.52
CA MET A 29 0.10 10.12 4.60
C MET A 29 -0.64 10.92 3.53
N ILE A 30 -1.87 10.53 3.17
CA ILE A 30 -2.76 11.30 2.30
C ILE A 30 -3.47 12.42 3.07
N ALA A 31 -3.88 12.17 4.31
CA ALA A 31 -4.62 13.14 5.13
C ALA A 31 -3.78 14.38 5.50
N LEU A 32 -2.47 14.21 5.75
CA LEU A 32 -1.58 15.31 6.16
C LEU A 32 -1.45 16.43 5.11
N PRO A 33 -1.08 16.18 3.85
CA PRO A 33 -1.04 17.21 2.82
C PRO A 33 -2.43 17.80 2.55
N LEU A 34 -3.49 16.98 2.62
CA LEU A 34 -4.86 17.46 2.45
C LEU A 34 -5.30 18.39 3.58
N TYR A 35 -4.82 18.16 4.81
CA TYR A 35 -5.02 19.06 5.93
C TYR A 35 -4.28 20.40 5.73
N TYR A 36 -3.05 20.37 5.21
CA TYR A 36 -2.33 21.61 4.89
C TYR A 36 -3.04 22.43 3.80
N ALA A 37 -3.70 21.76 2.84
CA ALA A 37 -4.47 22.41 1.78
C ALA A 37 -5.85 22.92 2.23
N THR A 38 -6.61 22.12 2.99
CA THR A 38 -8.00 22.42 3.37
C THR A 38 -8.14 23.15 4.72
N ARG A 39 -7.11 23.13 5.57
CA ARG A 39 -7.06 23.67 6.94
C ARG A 39 -8.13 23.12 7.91
N SER A 40 -8.91 22.12 7.50
CA SER A 40 -9.95 21.47 8.31
C SER A 40 -9.60 20.01 8.54
N ARG A 41 -9.50 19.60 9.81
CA ARG A 41 -9.10 18.24 10.20
C ARG A 41 -10.14 17.20 9.77
N THR A 42 -11.41 17.50 9.97
CA THR A 42 -12.53 16.61 9.63
C THR A 42 -12.67 16.46 8.13
N THR A 43 -12.55 17.55 7.39
CA THR A 43 -12.60 17.54 5.93
C THR A 43 -11.45 16.72 5.35
N ALA A 44 -10.21 16.99 5.79
CA ALA A 44 -9.04 16.25 5.32
C ALA A 44 -9.13 14.75 5.61
N PHE A 45 -9.58 14.37 6.81
CA PHE A 45 -9.73 12.96 7.18
C PHE A 45 -10.82 12.27 6.36
N THR A 46 -11.99 12.90 6.20
CA THR A 46 -13.10 12.32 5.44
C THR A 46 -12.73 12.12 3.97
N TYR A 47 -12.11 13.12 3.32
CA TYR A 47 -11.67 12.97 1.94
C TYR A 47 -10.56 11.91 1.79
N ALA A 48 -9.58 11.87 2.70
CA ALA A 48 -8.54 10.83 2.67
C ALA A 48 -9.14 9.43 2.88
N ALA A 49 -10.10 9.28 3.78
CA ALA A 49 -10.78 8.01 4.03
C ALA A 49 -11.64 7.56 2.84
N ILE A 50 -12.35 8.48 2.17
CA ILE A 50 -13.16 8.17 0.99
C ILE A 50 -12.26 7.81 -0.20
N LEU A 51 -11.28 8.67 -0.52
CA LEU A 51 -10.42 8.48 -1.69
C LEU A 51 -9.51 7.25 -1.52
N GLY A 52 -8.88 7.11 -0.34
CA GLY A 52 -8.03 5.97 -0.04
C GLY A 52 -8.83 4.68 0.17
N GLY A 53 -9.84 4.73 1.04
CA GLY A 53 -10.60 3.55 1.46
C GLY A 53 -11.51 2.96 0.38
N LEU A 54 -12.07 3.77 -0.53
CA LEU A 54 -12.88 3.24 -1.64
C LEU A 54 -12.05 2.80 -2.84
N SER A 55 -10.80 3.25 -2.99
CA SER A 55 -9.97 2.89 -4.14
C SER A 55 -9.78 1.38 -4.29
N GLN A 56 -9.52 0.68 -3.17
CA GLN A 56 -9.25 -0.76 -3.14
C GLN A 56 -10.46 -1.64 -3.45
N PRO A 57 -11.64 -1.46 -2.83
CA PRO A 57 -12.82 -2.24 -3.20
C PRO A 57 -13.25 -1.97 -4.64
N ILE A 58 -13.13 -0.73 -5.14
CA ILE A 58 -13.42 -0.42 -6.55
C ILE A 58 -12.43 -1.14 -7.47
N GLY A 59 -11.13 -1.09 -7.17
CA GLY A 59 -10.10 -1.80 -7.93
C GLY A 59 -10.30 -3.31 -7.95
N ALA A 60 -10.69 -3.90 -6.81
CA ALA A 60 -11.00 -5.33 -6.72
C ALA A 60 -12.22 -5.72 -7.55
N LEU A 61 -13.26 -4.87 -7.57
CA LEU A 61 -14.48 -5.10 -8.35
C LEU A 61 -14.21 -5.01 -9.85
N ILE A 62 -13.40 -4.04 -10.28
CA ILE A 62 -12.94 -3.92 -11.67
C ILE A 62 -12.08 -5.14 -12.04
N GLY A 63 -11.15 -5.55 -11.19
CA GLY A 63 -10.31 -6.73 -11.41
C GLY A 63 -11.13 -8.02 -11.57
N LEU A 64 -12.14 -8.22 -10.73
CA LEU A 64 -13.08 -9.35 -10.84
C LEU A 64 -13.82 -9.37 -12.18
N PHE A 65 -14.23 -8.21 -12.69
CA PHE A 65 -14.92 -8.13 -13.98
C PHE A 65 -13.99 -8.44 -15.16
N LEU A 66 -12.75 -7.95 -15.11
CA LEU A 66 -11.75 -8.15 -16.17
C LEU A 66 -11.26 -9.60 -16.27
N ILE A 67 -11.13 -10.30 -15.13
CA ILE A 67 -10.56 -11.66 -15.08
C ILE A 67 -11.60 -12.75 -15.38
N LYS A 68 -12.90 -12.45 -15.27
CA LYS A 68 -14.00 -13.45 -15.34
C LYS A 68 -14.01 -14.37 -16.57
N ASN A 69 -13.48 -13.92 -17.72
CA ASN A 69 -13.52 -14.64 -18.99
C ASN A 69 -12.13 -14.99 -19.57
N ILE A 70 -11.05 -14.90 -18.77
CA ILE A 70 -9.68 -15.09 -19.25
C ILE A 70 -9.15 -16.48 -18.90
N SER A 71 -8.35 -17.07 -19.79
CA SER A 71 -7.66 -18.34 -19.55
C SER A 71 -6.57 -18.19 -18.48
N GLN A 72 -6.24 -19.26 -17.75
CA GLN A 72 -5.24 -19.24 -16.67
C GLN A 72 -3.88 -18.63 -17.10
N GLN A 73 -3.44 -18.88 -18.33
CA GLN A 73 -2.20 -18.29 -18.88
C GLN A 73 -2.30 -16.77 -19.11
N GLY A 74 -3.48 -16.26 -19.45
CA GLY A 74 -3.72 -14.83 -19.59
C GLY A 74 -3.86 -14.13 -18.23
N GLU A 75 -4.34 -14.84 -17.21
CA GLU A 75 -4.44 -14.36 -15.83
C GLU A 75 -3.05 -14.08 -15.24
N ASP A 76 -2.11 -15.02 -15.37
CA ASP A 76 -0.73 -14.86 -14.87
C ASP A 76 -0.02 -13.66 -15.52
N LEU A 77 -0.18 -13.50 -16.84
CA LEU A 77 0.41 -12.37 -17.57
C LEU A 77 -0.19 -11.03 -17.11
N LEU A 78 -1.51 -10.96 -16.94
CA LEU A 78 -2.18 -9.77 -16.46
C LEU A 78 -1.74 -9.41 -15.04
N PHE A 79 -1.67 -10.38 -14.14
CA PHE A 79 -1.16 -10.14 -12.79
C PHE A 79 0.29 -9.65 -12.84
N GLY A 80 1.16 -10.26 -13.65
CA GLY A 80 2.54 -9.81 -13.82
C GLY A 80 2.63 -8.34 -14.26
N ILE A 81 1.85 -7.93 -15.25
CA ILE A 81 1.81 -6.55 -15.74
C ILE A 81 1.27 -5.61 -14.66
N VAL A 82 0.14 -5.94 -14.02
CA VAL A 82 -0.47 -5.09 -13.00
C VAL A 82 0.43 -4.94 -11.78
N PHE A 83 0.98 -6.04 -11.25
CA PHE A 83 1.92 -5.99 -10.11
C PHE A 83 3.20 -5.22 -10.46
N GLY A 84 3.73 -5.39 -11.68
CA GLY A 84 4.87 -4.62 -12.16
C GLY A 84 4.59 -3.12 -12.18
N CYS A 85 3.46 -2.71 -12.76
CA CYS A 85 3.03 -1.31 -12.79
C CYS A 85 2.80 -0.73 -11.38
N VAL A 86 2.10 -1.45 -10.51
CA VAL A 86 1.82 -1.02 -9.14
C VAL A 86 3.11 -0.90 -8.32
N SER A 87 4.00 -1.89 -8.41
CA SER A 87 5.30 -1.86 -7.74
C SER A 87 6.17 -0.67 -8.18
N GLY A 88 6.21 -0.40 -9.49
CA GLY A 88 6.89 0.77 -10.03
C GLY A 88 6.31 2.09 -9.53
N MET A 89 4.97 2.21 -9.53
CA MET A 89 4.28 3.40 -9.04
C MET A 89 4.55 3.65 -7.55
N MET A 90 4.43 2.61 -6.71
CA MET A 90 4.68 2.71 -5.27
C MET A 90 6.13 3.09 -4.97
N SER A 91 7.09 2.53 -5.71
CA SER A 91 8.50 2.87 -5.59
C SER A 91 8.75 4.34 -5.94
N LEU A 92 8.15 4.83 -7.03
CA LEU A 92 8.28 6.22 -7.45
C LEU A 92 7.66 7.20 -6.46
N ILE A 93 6.46 6.91 -5.95
CA ILE A 93 5.79 7.73 -4.92
C ILE A 93 6.62 7.74 -3.62
N THR A 94 7.20 6.61 -3.25
CA THR A 94 8.03 6.52 -2.03
C THR A 94 9.25 7.42 -2.15
N VAL A 95 9.98 7.34 -3.27
CA VAL A 95 11.23 8.10 -3.48
C VAL A 95 10.96 9.58 -3.74
N GLN A 96 9.96 9.93 -4.54
CA GLN A 96 9.71 11.31 -4.94
C GLN A 96 8.86 12.09 -3.93
N SER A 97 7.94 11.43 -3.23
CA SER A 97 6.96 12.10 -2.38
C SER A 97 7.16 11.78 -0.91
N MET A 98 7.21 10.51 -0.52
CA MET A 98 7.22 10.13 0.90
C MET A 98 8.56 10.45 1.58
N LEU A 99 9.67 10.07 0.96
CA LEU A 99 11.00 10.29 1.53
C LEU A 99 11.33 11.78 1.70
N PRO A 100 11.06 12.69 0.73
CA PRO A 100 11.28 14.11 0.92
C PRO A 100 10.35 14.73 1.97
N GLN A 101 9.11 14.25 2.09
CA GLN A 101 8.19 14.71 3.14
C GLN A 101 8.70 14.29 4.52
N ALA A 102 9.19 13.07 4.68
CA ALA A 102 9.79 12.59 5.92
C ALA A 102 11.02 13.44 6.32
N ILE A 103 11.93 13.71 5.37
CA ILE A 103 13.11 14.55 5.60
C ILE A 103 12.72 15.98 5.99
N ARG A 104 11.69 16.56 5.37
CA ARG A 104 11.20 17.90 5.72
C ARG A 104 10.54 17.95 7.09
N ALA A 105 9.92 16.85 7.53
CA ALA A 105 9.29 16.74 8.84
C ALA A 105 10.32 16.54 9.97
N ASP A 106 11.47 15.92 9.70
CA ASP A 106 12.54 15.69 10.69
C ASP A 106 13.52 16.87 10.73
N THR A 107 13.42 17.68 11.79
CA THR A 107 14.29 18.84 12.02
C THR A 107 15.74 18.44 12.41
N ASN A 108 15.96 17.23 12.93
CA ASN A 108 17.28 16.75 13.39
C ASN A 108 17.96 15.77 12.40
N GLN A 109 17.32 15.45 11.28
CA GLN A 109 17.77 14.57 10.17
C GLN A 109 18.34 13.19 10.54
N SER A 110 18.25 12.76 11.79
CA SER A 110 18.85 11.51 12.28
C SER A 110 17.85 10.36 12.34
N TYR A 111 16.55 10.65 12.47
CA TYR A 111 15.54 9.62 12.66
C TYR A 111 15.11 9.02 11.32
N VAL A 112 14.93 9.85 10.29
CA VAL A 112 14.43 9.40 8.98
C VAL A 112 15.35 8.36 8.36
N VAL A 113 16.67 8.58 8.42
CA VAL A 113 17.66 7.65 7.87
C VAL A 113 17.63 6.32 8.62
N ALA A 114 17.58 6.35 9.96
CA ALA A 114 17.51 5.14 10.78
C ALA A 114 16.24 4.32 10.50
N PHE A 115 15.07 4.96 10.47
CA PHE A 115 13.80 4.29 10.18
C PHE A 115 13.70 3.79 8.74
N PHE A 116 14.31 4.49 7.77
CA PHE A 116 14.36 4.04 6.38
C PHE A 116 15.15 2.73 6.23
N PHE A 117 16.38 2.67 6.77
CA PHE A 117 17.20 1.46 6.72
C PHE A 117 16.62 0.33 7.57
N LEU A 118 16.03 0.64 8.73
CA LEU A 118 15.31 -0.34 9.54
C LEU A 118 14.14 -0.95 8.76
N GLY A 119 13.37 -0.15 8.02
CA GLY A 119 12.29 -0.63 7.17
C GLY A 119 12.78 -1.59 6.08
N ILE A 120 13.85 -1.23 5.36
CA ILE A 120 14.47 -2.10 4.34
C ILE A 120 14.92 -3.42 4.98
N PHE A 121 15.58 -3.35 6.14
CA PHE A 121 16.04 -4.54 6.85
C PHE A 121 14.88 -5.44 7.27
N LEU A 122 13.80 -4.88 7.83
CA LEU A 122 12.63 -5.65 8.25
C LEU A 122 11.93 -6.33 7.07
N VAL A 123 11.80 -5.64 5.93
CA VAL A 123 11.24 -6.23 4.70
C VAL A 123 12.11 -7.37 4.19
N GLY A 124 13.44 -7.18 4.18
CA GLY A 124 14.39 -8.23 3.79
C GLY A 124 14.41 -9.42 4.76
N LEU A 125 14.24 -9.19 6.05
CA LEU A 125 14.15 -10.26 7.05
C LEU A 125 12.83 -11.03 6.90
N SER A 126 11.72 -10.33 6.66
CA SER A 126 10.41 -10.94 6.45
C SER A 126 10.40 -11.86 5.24
N SER A 127 11.04 -11.48 4.13
CA SER A 127 11.07 -12.31 2.92
C SER A 127 11.90 -13.59 3.10
N ILE A 128 12.94 -13.56 3.94
CA ILE A 128 13.72 -14.76 4.28
C ILE A 128 12.89 -15.72 5.14
N LEU A 129 12.15 -15.20 6.12
CA LEU A 129 11.29 -15.99 7.00
C LEU A 129 10.12 -16.64 6.28
N GLU A 130 9.63 -16.04 5.19
CA GLU A 130 8.53 -16.58 4.39
C GLU A 130 8.97 -17.72 3.45
N VAL A 131 10.27 -17.82 3.17
CA VAL A 131 10.87 -18.86 2.31
C VAL A 131 11.43 -20.04 3.13
N ALA A 132 11.58 -19.90 4.45
CA ALA A 132 12.09 -20.91 5.38
C ALA A 132 10.97 -21.75 6.01
#